data_AF-A0A5Q2N783-F1
#
_entry.id   AF-A0A5Q2N783-F1
#
_cell.length_a   1.000
_cell.length_b   1.000
_cell.length_c   1.000
_cell.angle_alpha   90.00
_cell.angle_beta   90.00
_cell.angle_gamma   90.00
#
_symmetry.space_group_name_H-M   'P 1'
#
loop_
_entity.id
_entity.type
_entity.pdbx_description
1 polymer ?
#
loop_
_entity_poly.entity_id
_entity_poly.type
_entity_poly.pdbx_seq_one_letter_code
_entity_poly.pdbx_strand_id
1 'polypeptide(L)'
;MPQNQQNQQQQTQQLQQAIQQAQQAVQQAQQSNNPQQMQQAQTQLQQAQTQLQQAQTQMGAQATAQQQQELQQAQQQIQQAQQSVTQAQQQNNNMQ
;
A
#
# COMPACT_ATOMS: atom_id res chain seq x y z
N MET A 1 5.02 -23.87 -18.60
CA MET A 1 4.09 -22.73 -18.66
C MET A 1 4.66 -21.54 -17.87
N PRO A 2 5.63 -20.77 -18.41
CA PRO A 2 6.31 -19.69 -17.68
C PRO A 2 5.56 -18.34 -17.66
N GLN A 3 4.52 -18.16 -18.48
CA GLN A 3 3.90 -16.85 -18.71
C GLN A 3 3.18 -16.25 -17.48
N ASN A 4 2.66 -17.10 -16.59
CA ASN A 4 2.03 -16.65 -15.35
C ASN A 4 3.02 -16.04 -14.36
N GLN A 5 4.29 -16.46 -14.38
CA GLN A 5 5.27 -16.05 -13.36
C GLN A 5 5.80 -14.64 -13.62
N GLN A 6 5.95 -14.28 -14.90
CA GLN A 6 6.39 -12.95 -15.33
C GLN A 6 5.31 -11.88 -15.07
N ASN A 7 4.04 -12.23 -15.29
CA ASN A 7 2.91 -11.35 -14.98
C ASN A 7 2.77 -11.09 -13.47
N GLN A 8 2.99 -12.12 -12.65
CA GLN A 8 2.97 -11.99 -11.18
C GLN A 8 4.06 -11.06 -10.68
N GLN A 9 5.30 -11.19 -11.20
CA GLN A 9 6.43 -10.34 -10.81
C GLN A 9 6.20 -8.86 -11.15
N GLN A 10 5.59 -8.55 -12.30
CA GLN A 10 5.23 -7.17 -12.62
C GLN A 10 4.18 -6.62 -11.66
N GLN A 11 3.20 -7.44 -11.28
CA GLN A 11 2.16 -7.05 -10.33
C GLN A 11 2.74 -6.77 -8.95
N THR A 12 3.71 -7.58 -8.48
CA THR A 12 4.38 -7.35 -7.19
C THR A 12 5.22 -6.07 -7.21
N GLN A 13 5.93 -5.79 -8.31
CA GLN A 13 6.69 -4.54 -8.48
C GLN A 13 5.77 -3.30 -8.51
N GLN A 14 4.66 -3.36 -9.25
CA GLN A 14 3.70 -2.26 -9.29
C GLN A 14 3.12 -1.99 -7.90
N LEU A 15 2.81 -3.06 -7.16
CA LEU A 15 2.33 -2.95 -5.79
C LEU A 15 3.38 -2.30 -4.87
N GLN A 16 4.64 -2.73 -4.93
CA GLN A 16 5.71 -2.12 -4.12
C GLN A 16 5.86 -0.62 -4.41
N GLN A 17 5.81 -0.22 -5.68
CA GLN A 17 5.85 1.21 -6.02
C GLN A 17 4.64 1.96 -5.47
N ALA A 18 3.43 1.41 -5.61
CA ALA A 18 2.21 2.04 -5.11
C ALA A 18 2.27 2.21 -3.58
N ILE A 19 2.81 1.23 -2.86
CA ILE A 19 2.98 1.29 -1.41
C ILE A 19 4.02 2.34 -1.02
N GLN A 20 5.17 2.39 -1.70
CA GLN A 20 6.19 3.42 -1.44
C GLN A 20 5.65 4.83 -1.67
N GLN A 21 4.96 5.05 -2.79
CA GLN A 21 4.34 6.33 -3.10
C GLN A 21 3.32 6.72 -2.03
N ALA A 22 2.48 5.77 -1.62
CA ALA A 22 1.49 6.01 -0.59
C ALA A 22 2.17 6.35 0.75
N GLN A 23 3.17 5.59 1.20
CA GLN A 23 3.94 5.89 2.42
C GLN A 23 4.58 7.27 2.40
N GLN A 24 5.17 7.65 1.26
CA GLN A 24 5.79 8.97 1.11
C GLN A 24 4.74 10.09 1.18
N ALA A 25 3.58 9.89 0.54
CA ALA A 25 2.45 10.81 0.65
C ALA A 25 1.93 10.92 2.08
N VAL A 26 1.86 9.81 2.84
CA VAL A 26 1.48 9.83 4.26
C VAL A 26 2.46 10.66 5.08
N GLN A 27 3.77 10.44 4.93
CA GLN A 27 4.79 11.21 5.66
C GLN A 27 4.70 12.70 5.34
N GLN A 28 4.56 13.06 4.05
CA GLN A 28 4.42 14.46 3.65
C GLN A 28 3.14 15.09 4.21
N ALA A 29 2.02 14.37 4.16
CA ALA A 29 0.75 14.82 4.70
C ALA A 29 0.80 15.01 6.23
N GLN A 30 1.49 14.11 6.93
CA GLN A 30 1.75 14.21 8.38
C GLN A 30 2.56 15.46 8.70
N GLN A 31 3.68 15.68 8.01
CA GLN A 31 4.54 16.85 8.27
C GLN A 31 3.86 18.18 7.92
N SER A 32 3.08 18.20 6.84
CA SER A 32 2.42 19.41 6.36
C SER A 32 1.12 19.71 7.10
N ASN A 33 0.63 18.78 7.92
CA ASN A 33 -0.67 18.83 8.58
C ASN A 33 -1.82 19.21 7.61
N ASN A 34 -1.70 18.78 6.35
CA ASN A 34 -2.59 19.21 5.28
C ASN A 34 -3.67 18.15 5.02
N PRO A 35 -4.97 18.45 5.29
CA PRO A 35 -6.04 17.48 5.15
C PRO A 35 -6.25 17.00 3.70
N GLN A 36 -5.97 17.83 2.69
CA GLN A 36 -6.07 17.43 1.27
C GLN A 36 -4.99 16.42 0.89
N GLN A 37 -3.75 16.62 1.34
CA GLN A 37 -2.67 15.66 1.11
C GLN A 37 -2.95 14.34 1.81
N MET A 38 -3.56 14.41 3.00
CA MET A 38 -3.96 13.23 3.76
C MET A 38 -5.04 12.42 3.05
N GLN A 39 -6.01 13.09 2.44
CA GLN A 39 -7.01 12.45 1.59
C GLN A 39 -6.38 11.76 0.38
N GLN A 40 -5.44 12.43 -0.30
CA GLN A 40 -4.70 11.79 -1.41
C GLN A 40 -3.92 10.56 -0.96
N ALA A 41 -3.20 10.65 0.16
CA ALA A 41 -2.44 9.53 0.71
C ALA A 41 -3.36 8.36 1.08
N GLN A 42 -4.54 8.64 1.62
CA GLN A 42 -5.57 7.64 1.91
C GLN A 42 -6.09 6.95 0.63
N THR A 43 -6.34 7.71 -0.43
CA THR A 43 -6.75 7.15 -1.74
C THR A 43 -5.66 6.25 -2.32
N GLN A 44 -4.39 6.67 -2.29
CA GLN A 44 -3.27 5.86 -2.78
C GLN A 44 -3.12 4.56 -1.97
N LEU A 45 -3.24 4.63 -0.64
CA LEU A 45 -3.22 3.45 0.22
C LEU A 45 -4.33 2.46 -0.10
N GLN A 46 -5.55 2.96 -0.33
CA GLN A 46 -6.70 2.12 -0.66
C GLN A 46 -6.54 1.45 -2.03
N GLN A 47 -5.93 2.16 -2.98
CA GLN A 47 -5.61 1.62 -4.30
C GLN A 47 -4.54 0.53 -4.20
N ALA A 48 -3.47 0.75 -3.42
CA ALA A 48 -2.45 -0.25 -3.14
C ALA A 48 -3.05 -1.48 -2.42
N GLN A 49 -3.99 -1.28 -1.50
CA GLN A 49 -4.66 -2.38 -0.80
C GLN A 49 -5.50 -3.24 -1.74
N THR A 50 -6.22 -2.60 -2.67
CA THR A 50 -6.98 -3.31 -3.71
C THR A 50 -6.05 -4.11 -4.62
N GLN A 51 -4.92 -3.52 -5.04
CA GLN A 51 -3.92 -4.23 -5.85
C GLN A 51 -3.30 -5.41 -5.10
N LEU A 52 -2.98 -5.25 -3.82
CA LEU A 52 -2.47 -6.33 -2.97
C LEU A 52 -3.47 -7.48 -2.91
N GLN A 53 -4.75 -7.19 -2.70
CA GLN A 53 -5.78 -8.21 -2.62
C GLN A 53 -5.97 -8.93 -3.97
N GLN A 54 -5.90 -8.20 -5.09
CA GLN A 54 -5.87 -8.80 -6.43
C GLN A 54 -4.66 -9.70 -6.63
N ALA A 55 -3.47 -9.24 -6.23
CA ALA A 55 -2.24 -10.01 -6.33
C ALA A 55 -2.30 -11.28 -5.47
N GLN A 56 -2.79 -11.19 -4.23
CA GLN A 56 -3.02 -12.36 -3.37
C GLN A 56 -4.01 -13.35 -4.00
N THR A 57 -5.09 -12.85 -4.61
CA THR A 57 -6.11 -13.71 -5.26
C THR A 57 -5.58 -14.37 -6.52
N GLN A 58 -4.82 -13.64 -7.36
CA GLN A 58 -4.24 -14.16 -8.59
C GLN A 58 -3.09 -15.13 -8.34
N MET A 59 -2.24 -14.87 -7.33
CA MET A 59 -1.14 -15.77 -6.98
C MET A 59 -1.64 -17.00 -6.22
N GLY A 60 -2.66 -16.85 -5.37
CA GLY A 60 -3.33 -17.94 -4.67
C GLY A 60 -2.37 -18.99 -4.09
N ALA A 61 -2.70 -20.27 -4.27
CA ALA A 61 -1.85 -21.39 -3.84
C ALA A 61 -0.60 -21.62 -4.71
N GLN A 62 -0.46 -20.90 -5.84
CA GLN A 62 0.68 -21.04 -6.76
C GLN A 62 1.80 -20.04 -6.50
N ALA A 63 1.59 -19.11 -5.56
CA ALA A 63 2.60 -18.16 -5.12
C ALA A 63 3.84 -18.90 -4.60
N THR A 64 5.02 -18.54 -5.10
CA THR A 64 6.27 -19.03 -4.53
C THR A 64 6.42 -18.50 -3.10
N ALA A 65 7.23 -19.18 -2.27
CA ALA A 65 7.50 -18.71 -0.90
C ALA A 65 8.01 -17.26 -0.86
N GLN A 66 8.81 -16.88 -1.85
CA GLN A 66 9.35 -15.54 -2.00
C GLN A 66 8.24 -14.51 -2.31
N GLN A 67 7.32 -14.83 -3.23
CA GLN A 67 6.17 -13.98 -3.55
C GLN A 67 5.20 -13.82 -2.39
N GLN A 68 4.94 -14.90 -1.64
CA GLN A 68 4.12 -14.81 -0.42
C GLN A 68 4.76 -13.87 0.60
N GLN A 69 6.08 -13.95 0.78
CA GLN A 69 6.80 -13.07 1.69
C GLN A 69 6.72 -11.60 1.26
N GLU A 70 6.85 -11.31 -0.04
CA GLU A 70 6.69 -9.96 -0.59
C GLU A 70 5.27 -9.41 -0.38
N LEU A 71 4.24 -10.22 -0.64
CA LEU A 71 2.85 -9.83 -0.38
C LEU A 71 2.57 -9.58 1.10
N GLN A 72 3.15 -10.40 1.98
CA GLN A 72 2.99 -10.25 3.42
C GLN A 72 3.69 -8.98 3.94
N GLN A 73 4.88 -8.66 3.41
CA GLN A 73 5.55 -7.38 3.68
C GLN A 73 4.73 -6.19 3.18
N ALA A 74 4.23 -6.27 1.94
CA ALA A 74 3.36 -5.26 1.37
C ALA A 74 2.10 -5.04 2.22
N GLN A 75 1.49 -6.12 2.73
CA GLN A 75 0.34 -6.04 3.62
C GLN A 75 0.66 -5.28 4.92
N GLN A 76 1.78 -5.60 5.58
CA GLN A 76 2.21 -4.88 6.77
C GLN A 76 2.46 -3.40 6.49
N GLN A 77 3.14 -3.09 5.39
CA GLN A 77 3.45 -1.71 5.02
C GLN A 77 2.18 -0.88 4.78
N ILE A 78 1.18 -1.44 4.09
CA ILE A 78 -0.11 -0.77 3.88
C ILE A 78 -0.82 -0.57 5.21
N GLN A 79 -0.83 -1.57 6.08
CA GLN A 79 -1.52 -1.48 7.37
C GLN A 79 -0.90 -0.41 8.28
N GLN A 80 0.43 -0.35 8.33
CA GLN A 80 1.18 0.64 9.09
C GLN A 80 0.96 2.07 8.52
N ALA A 81 0.91 2.20 7.20
CA ALA A 81 0.62 3.47 6.55
C ALA A 81 -0.85 3.91 6.74
N GLN A 82 -1.82 2.98 6.74
CA GLN A 82 -3.21 3.30 7.08
C GLN A 82 -3.34 3.84 8.51
N GLN A 83 -2.69 3.17 9.47
CA GLN A 83 -2.69 3.63 10.85
C GLN A 83 -2.08 5.04 10.98
N SER A 84 -1.00 5.28 10.22
CA SER A 84 -0.32 6.58 10.15
C SER A 84 -1.24 7.67 9.59
N VAL A 85 -2.01 7.40 8.52
CA VAL A 85 -3.03 8.33 8.01
C VAL A 85 -4.12 8.60 9.03
N THR A 86 -4.68 7.57 9.66
CA THR A 86 -5.76 7.75 10.65
C THR A 86 -5.29 8.58 11.82
N GLN A 87 -4.08 8.34 12.33
CA GLN A 87 -3.51 9.10 13.42
C GLN A 87 -3.26 10.56 13.01
N ALA A 88 -2.76 10.78 11.79
CA ALA A 88 -2.56 12.11 11.25
C ALA A 88 -3.89 12.86 11.04
N GLN A 89 -4.94 12.18 10.59
CA GLN A 89 -6.28 12.75 10.43
C GLN A 89 -6.84 13.17 11.78
N GLN A 90 -6.65 12.34 12.82
CA GLN A 90 -7.05 12.69 14.18
C GLN A 90 -6.29 13.90 14.72
N GLN A 91 -4.96 13.95 14.54
CA GLN A 91 -4.16 15.12 14.94
C GLN A 91 -4.61 16.40 14.23
N ASN A 92 -4.93 16.31 12.93
CA ASN A 92 -5.39 17.46 12.16
C ASN A 92 -6.79 17.93 12.59
N ASN A 93 -7.69 17.00 12.93
CA ASN A 93 -9.01 17.35 13.44
C ASN A 93 -8.96 17.95 14.86
N ASN A 94 -7.97 17.57 15.67
CA ASN A 94 -7.76 18.11 17.02
C ASN A 94 -7.04 19.48 17.04
N MET A 95 -6.48 19.92 15.92
CA MET A 95 -5.83 21.24 15.77
C MET A 95 -6.73 22.29 15.08
N GLN A 96 -7.99 21.96 14.80
CA GLN A 96 -9.04 22.92 14.42
C GLN A 96 -9.81 23.36 15.66
#